data_AF-A0A0A0DRR1-F1
#
_entry.id   AF-A0A0A0DRR1-F1
#
_cell.length_a   1.000
_cell.length_b   1.000
_cell.length_c   1.000
_cell.angle_alpha   90.00
_cell.angle_beta   90.00
_cell.angle_gamma   90.00
#
_symmetry.space_group_name_H-M   'P 1'
#
loop_
_entity.id
_entity.type
_entity.pdbx_description
1 polymer ?
#
loop_
_entity_poly.entity_id
_entity_poly.type
_entity_poly.pdbx_seq_one_letter_code
_entity_poly.pdbx_strand_id
1 'polypeptide(L)'
;MKTEFDCQQCGACCAYFRVSFYWGEADDAPGGTVPVALTESVTPLRRCMQGTNSKQPRCVALGGQIGQQVACGIYAHRSTTCQELMPGDEKCLKARRHHGLPA
;
A
#
# COMPACT_ATOMS: atom_id res chain seq x y z
N MET A 1 20.42 -18.25 -5.62
CA MET A 1 20.11 -17.33 -4.52
C MET A 1 18.65 -16.93 -4.67
N LYS A 2 17.76 -17.33 -3.76
CA LYS A 2 16.37 -16.86 -3.79
C LYS A 2 16.40 -15.41 -3.34
N THR A 3 16.04 -14.47 -4.21
CA THR A 3 15.82 -13.09 -3.81
C THR A 3 14.58 -13.08 -2.92
N GLU A 4 14.76 -12.89 -1.61
CA GLU A 4 13.64 -12.75 -0.69
C GLU A 4 13.11 -11.32 -0.79
N PHE A 5 11.89 -11.18 -1.32
CA PHE A 5 11.21 -9.89 -1.36
C PHE A 5 10.52 -9.64 -0.03
N ASP A 6 10.99 -8.65 0.70
CA ASP A 6 10.28 -8.16 1.87
C ASP A 6 9.65 -6.78 1.59
N CYS A 7 8.32 -6.75 1.63
CA CYS A 7 7.54 -5.53 1.54
C CYS A 7 7.86 -4.53 2.67
N GLN A 8 8.34 -4.99 3.82
CA GLN A 8 8.79 -4.17 4.95
C GLN A 8 10.23 -3.65 4.79
N GLN A 9 10.92 -3.95 3.69
CA GLN A 9 12.25 -3.42 3.41
C GLN A 9 12.23 -2.37 2.29
N CYS A 10 11.37 -2.50 1.28
CA CYS A 10 11.43 -1.60 0.12
C CYS A 10 10.39 -0.46 0.10
N GLY A 11 9.15 -0.70 0.52
CA GLY A 11 8.06 0.30 0.46
C GLY A 11 7.61 0.71 -0.95
N ALA A 12 8.14 0.08 -2.00
CA ALA A 12 7.94 0.51 -3.39
C ALA A 12 6.46 0.56 -3.80
N CYS A 13 5.69 -0.48 -3.47
CA CYS A 13 4.27 -0.57 -3.83
C CYS A 13 3.43 0.51 -3.15
N CYS A 14 3.73 0.79 -1.88
CA CYS A 14 3.08 1.83 -1.09
C CYS A 14 3.38 3.25 -1.61
N ALA A 15 4.43 3.41 -2.42
CA ALA A 15 4.86 4.66 -3.01
C ALA A 15 4.69 4.70 -4.54
N TYR A 16 3.89 3.81 -5.11
CA TYR A 16 3.72 3.73 -6.57
C TYR A 16 2.26 3.56 -6.99
N PHE A 17 1.47 2.80 -6.25
CA PHE A 17 0.07 2.55 -6.61
C PHE A 17 -0.89 3.42 -5.80
N ARG A 18 -1.97 3.85 -6.45
CA ARG A 18 -3.17 4.34 -5.74
C ARG A 18 -3.88 3.16 -5.09
N VAL A 19 -3.84 3.08 -3.77
CA VAL A 19 -4.44 1.96 -3.02
C VAL A 19 -5.93 2.21 -2.87
N SER A 20 -6.72 1.76 -3.85
CA SER A 20 -8.19 1.89 -3.85
C SER A 20 -8.86 0.59 -3.49
N PHE A 21 -9.95 0.66 -2.73
CA PHE A 21 -10.64 -0.52 -2.20
C PHE A 21 -12.11 -0.20 -1.89
N TYR A 22 -12.90 -1.22 -1.54
CA TYR A 22 -14.33 -1.02 -1.23
C TYR A 22 -14.48 -0.25 0.09
N TRP A 23 -15.41 0.71 0.15
CA TRP A 23 -15.56 1.54 1.36
C TRP A 23 -15.81 0.70 2.62
N GLY A 24 -16.48 -0.44 2.50
CA GLY A 24 -16.83 -1.32 3.61
C GLY A 24 -15.66 -2.12 4.21
N GLU A 25 -14.46 -2.02 3.64
CA GLU A 25 -13.26 -2.58 4.28
C GLU A 25 -12.72 -1.68 5.40
N ALA A 26 -13.20 -0.43 5.49
CA ALA A 26 -12.80 0.51 6.53
C ALA A 26 -13.54 0.27 7.86
N ASP A 27 -12.91 0.63 8.98
CA ASP A 27 -13.39 0.39 10.35
C ASP A 27 -14.66 1.17 10.75
N ASP A 28 -15.13 2.09 9.90
CA ASP A 28 -16.44 2.74 10.01
C ASP A 28 -17.59 1.91 9.41
N ALA A 29 -17.28 0.76 8.79
CA ALA A 29 -18.25 -0.19 8.28
C ALA A 29 -18.27 -1.48 9.12
N PRO A 30 -19.44 -2.17 9.24
CA PRO A 30 -19.52 -3.45 9.92
C PRO A 30 -18.55 -4.49 9.33
N GLY A 31 -17.62 -4.98 10.16
CA GLY A 31 -16.63 -5.99 9.77
C GLY A 31 -15.41 -5.47 9.00
N GLY A 32 -15.34 -4.17 8.71
CA GLY A 32 -14.14 -3.54 8.16
C GLY A 32 -13.05 -3.36 9.21
N THR A 33 -11.80 -3.25 8.76
CA THR A 33 -10.63 -3.15 9.65
C THR A 33 -9.65 -2.04 9.26
N VAL A 34 -9.72 -1.51 8.04
CA VAL A 34 -8.80 -0.46 7.58
C VAL A 34 -9.13 0.85 8.30
N PRO A 35 -8.18 1.52 8.98
CA PRO A 35 -8.50 2.75 9.72
C PRO A 35 -9.01 3.86 8.83
N VAL A 36 -10.28 4.25 8.98
CA VAL A 36 -10.95 5.24 8.12
C VAL A 36 -10.21 6.58 8.10
N ALA A 37 -9.59 6.95 9.23
CA ALA A 37 -8.82 8.18 9.40
C ALA A 37 -7.61 8.28 8.43
N LEU A 38 -7.12 7.14 7.93
CA LEU A 38 -6.01 7.07 6.97
C LEU A 38 -6.50 6.97 5.52
N THR A 39 -7.80 7.13 5.29
CA THR A 39 -8.45 6.99 3.98
C THR A 39 -9.04 8.30 3.49
N GLU A 40 -9.26 8.39 2.20
CA GLU A 40 -10.02 9.46 1.54
C GLU A 40 -11.12 8.84 0.66
N SER A 41 -12.26 9.51 0.59
CA SER A 41 -13.39 9.09 -0.26
C SER A 41 -13.10 9.41 -1.72
N VAL A 42 -13.26 8.43 -2.61
CA VAL A 42 -13.08 8.64 -4.06
C VAL A 42 -14.43 8.69 -4.76
N THR A 43 -15.30 7.72 -4.46
CA THR A 43 -16.68 7.64 -4.91
C THR A 43 -17.54 7.10 -3.76
N PRO A 44 -18.88 7.11 -3.86
CA PRO A 44 -19.73 6.57 -2.81
C PRO A 44 -19.43 5.12 -2.41
N LEU A 45 -18.86 4.32 -3.32
CA LEU A 45 -18.55 2.90 -3.08
C LEU A 45 -17.04 2.61 -2.95
N ARG A 46 -16.17 3.62 -3.05
CA ARG A 46 -14.71 3.44 -3.07
C ARG A 46 -14.00 4.45 -2.18
N ARG A 47 -13.05 3.93 -1.40
CA ARG A 47 -12.04 4.71 -0.67
C ARG A 47 -10.67 4.45 -1.28
N CYS A 48 -9.71 5.32 -0.99
CA CYS A 48 -8.30 4.99 -1.11
C CYS A 48 -7.51 5.41 0.11
N MET A 49 -6.32 4.84 0.30
CA MET A 49 -5.39 5.31 1.31
C MET A 49 -4.93 6.73 0.98
N GLN A 50 -4.95 7.62 1.98
CA GLN A 50 -4.49 9.00 1.83
C GLN A 50 -3.05 9.06 1.31
N GLY A 51 -2.78 10.07 0.50
CA GLY A 51 -1.48 10.31 -0.14
C GLY A 51 -1.23 9.44 -1.38
N THR A 52 -2.05 8.41 -1.62
CA THR A 52 -1.93 7.58 -2.82
C THR A 52 -2.72 8.09 -4.02
N ASN A 53 -3.70 9.00 -3.81
CA ASN A 53 -4.47 9.65 -4.86
C ASN A 53 -3.75 10.88 -5.44
N SER A 54 -2.50 10.74 -5.84
CA SER A 54 -1.68 11.84 -6.36
C SER A 54 -0.81 11.40 -7.53
N LYS A 55 -0.15 12.35 -8.21
CA LYS A 55 0.83 12.05 -9.27
C LYS A 55 2.10 11.38 -8.75
N GLN A 56 2.37 11.49 -7.45
CA GLN A 56 3.51 10.88 -6.77
C GLN A 56 2.98 10.14 -5.53
N PRO A 57 2.37 8.96 -5.71
CA PRO A 57 1.70 8.25 -4.62
C PRO A 57 2.66 7.98 -3.46
N ARG A 58 2.22 8.27 -2.24
CA ARG A 58 2.88 7.80 -1.02
C ARG A 58 1.84 7.57 0.05
N CYS A 59 1.63 6.30 0.40
CA CYS A 59 0.66 5.92 1.42
C CYS A 59 1.00 6.55 2.76
N VAL A 60 0.02 7.20 3.39
CA VAL A 60 0.19 7.82 4.72
C VAL A 60 0.63 6.81 5.80
N ALA A 61 0.25 5.53 5.65
CA ALA A 61 0.64 4.49 6.59
C ALA A 61 2.07 3.97 6.38
N LEU A 62 2.78 4.41 5.33
CA LEU A 62 4.17 4.01 5.08
C LEU A 62 5.13 4.86 5.90
N GLY A 63 5.69 4.26 6.95
CA GLY A 63 6.82 4.82 7.68
C GLY A 63 8.16 4.48 7.02
N GLY A 64 9.17 5.31 7.26
CA GLY A 64 10.54 5.09 6.82
C GLY A 64 10.86 5.58 5.41
N GLN A 65 11.97 5.08 4.85
CA GLN A 65 12.51 5.53 3.57
C GLN A 65 12.49 4.41 2.53
N ILE A 66 11.94 4.71 1.35
CA ILE A 66 11.83 3.78 0.23
C ILE A 66 13.24 3.27 -0.12
N GLY A 67 13.37 1.94 -0.27
CA GLY A 67 14.63 1.28 -0.59
C GLY A 67 15.62 1.13 0.57
N GLN A 68 15.26 1.54 1.78
CA GLN A 68 16.09 1.38 2.99
C GLN A 68 15.36 0.55 4.04
N GLN A 69 14.83 1.21 5.07
CA GLN A 69 13.98 0.61 6.10
C GLN A 69 12.61 1.26 6.02
N VAL A 70 11.58 0.45 5.88
CA VAL A 70 10.19 0.89 5.92
C VAL A 70 9.39 0.06 6.92
N ALA A 71 8.18 0.51 7.21
CA ALA A 71 7.17 -0.29 7.89
C ALA A 71 5.78 0.22 7.51
N CYS A 72 4.80 -0.66 7.42
CA CYS A 72 3.41 -0.25 7.32
C CYS A 72 2.82 -0.14 8.73
N GLY A 73 2.35 1.06 9.12
CA GLY A 73 1.74 1.30 10.43
C GLY A 73 0.43 0.54 10.67
N ILE A 74 -0.16 -0.05 9.61
CA ILE A 74 -1.41 -0.82 9.67
C ILE A 74 -1.26 -2.20 9.04
N TYR A 75 -0.07 -2.83 9.09
CA TYR A 75 0.21 -4.07 8.35
C TYR A 75 -0.83 -5.19 8.56
N ALA A 76 -1.33 -5.35 9.79
CA ALA A 76 -2.36 -6.34 10.14
C ALA A 76 -3.78 -5.94 9.68
N HIS A 77 -4.01 -4.65 9.41
CA HIS A 77 -5.29 -4.04 9.05
C HIS A 77 -5.29 -3.48 7.63
N ARG A 78 -4.46 -4.06 6.75
CA ARG A 78 -4.33 -3.63 5.36
C ARG A 78 -5.61 -3.97 4.58
N SER A 79 -5.95 -3.13 3.60
CA SER A 79 -7.01 -3.44 2.64
C SER A 79 -6.69 -4.74 1.88
N THR A 80 -7.73 -5.38 1.35
CA THR A 80 -7.60 -6.55 0.47
C THR A 80 -6.61 -6.30 -0.67
N THR A 81 -6.67 -5.13 -1.30
CA THR A 81 -5.75 -4.75 -2.40
C THR A 81 -4.29 -4.66 -1.99
N CYS A 82 -4.00 -4.34 -0.72
CA CYS A 82 -2.64 -4.40 -0.19
C CYS A 82 -2.21 -5.83 0.15
N GLN A 83 -3.14 -6.71 0.54
CA GLN A 83 -2.88 -8.11 0.88
C GLN A 83 -2.66 -8.97 -0.38
N GLU A 84 -3.40 -8.71 -1.45
CA GLU A 84 -3.29 -9.41 -2.73
C GLU A 84 -1.98 -9.14 -3.47
N LEU A 85 -1.29 -8.05 -3.14
CA LEU A 85 -0.01 -7.69 -3.76
C LEU A 85 1.10 -8.52 -3.11
N MET A 86 1.64 -9.47 -3.87
CA MET A 86 2.61 -10.42 -3.36
C MET A 86 4.05 -9.90 -3.56
N PRO A 87 4.93 -10.04 -2.56
CA PRO A 87 6.34 -9.69 -2.74
C PRO A 87 6.96 -10.48 -3.91
N GLY A 88 7.56 -9.76 -4.86
CA GLY A 88 8.18 -10.36 -6.06
C GLY A 88 7.23 -10.62 -7.22
N ASP A 89 5.93 -10.33 -7.10
CA ASP A 89 5.01 -10.39 -8.23
C ASP A 89 5.28 -9.29 -9.28
N GLU A 90 4.65 -9.38 -10.44
CA GLU A 90 4.87 -8.42 -11.53
C GLU A 90 4.59 -6.96 -11.11
N LYS A 91 3.59 -6.73 -10.24
CA LYS A 91 3.24 -5.39 -9.74
C LYS A 91 4.33 -4.87 -8.80
N CYS A 92 4.85 -5.72 -7.93
CA CYS A 92 5.95 -5.44 -7.03
C CYS A 92 7.22 -5.10 -7.80
N LEU A 93 7.60 -5.92 -8.78
CA LEU A 93 8.77 -5.68 -9.63
C LEU A 93 8.63 -4.38 -10.43
N LYS A 94 7.43 -4.08 -10.92
CA LYS A 94 7.14 -2.80 -11.61
C LYS A 94 7.34 -1.60 -10.68
N ALA A 95 6.81 -1.65 -9.46
CA ALA A 95 6.97 -0.59 -8.48
C ALA A 95 8.45 -0.42 -8.08
N ARG A 96 9.17 -1.52 -7.86
CA ARG A 96 10.60 -1.51 -7.53
C ARG A 96 11.42 -0.87 -8.64
N ARG A 97 11.17 -1.24 -9.90
CA ARG A 97 11.82 -0.63 -11.06
C ARG A 97 11.58 0.87 -11.16
N HIS A 98 10.36 1.33 -10.88
CA HIS A 98 10.05 2.76 -10.87
C HIS A 98 10.89 3.54 -9.85
N HIS A 99 11.16 2.92 -8.69
CA HIS A 99 11.98 3.49 -7.62
C HIS A 99 13.47 3.15 -7.73
N GLY A 100 13.93 2.56 -8.84
CA GLY A 100 15.33 2.19 -9.05
C GLY A 100 15.84 1.07 -8.15
N LEU A 101 14.93 0.26 -7.56
CA LEU A 101 15.26 -0.83 -6.66
C LEU A 101 15.54 -2.13 -7.45
N PRO A 102 16.42 -3.01 -6.93
CA PRO A 102 16.72 -4.28 -7.57
C PRO A 102 15.45 -5.13 -7.70
N ALA A 103 15.35 -5.86 -8.80
CA ALA A 103 14.29 -6.82 -9.03
C ALA A 103 14.43 -8.06 -8.18
#